data_AF-W1YNE4-F1
#
_entry.id   AF-W1YNE4-F1
#
_cell.length_a   1.000
_cell.length_b   1.000
_cell.length_c   1.000
_cell.angle_alpha   90.00
_cell.angle_beta   90.00
_cell.angle_gamma   90.00
#
_symmetry.space_group_name_H-M   'P 1'
#
loop_
_entity.id
_entity.type
_entity.pdbx_description
1 polymer ?
#
loop_
_entity_poly.entity_id
_entity_poly.type
_entity_poly.pdbx_seq_one_letter_code
_entity_poly.pdbx_strand_id
1 'polypeptide(L)'
;VLHADDATREILEQEAVAAGASQLLVAASQEDWAIEYSSLDLAVRVVDDVDAATEHIRRYSTGHTEAVLSQDLAVVRRFTAGV
;
A
#
# COMPACT_ATOMS: atom_id res chain seq x y z
N VAL A 1 -3.45 12.67 1.36
CA VAL A 1 -3.02 12.48 -0.05
C VAL A 1 -2.66 11.02 -0.27
N LEU A 2 -2.83 10.48 -1.49
CA LEU A 2 -2.35 9.16 -1.85
C LEU A 2 -0.95 9.27 -2.45
N HIS A 3 0.04 8.71 -1.76
CA HIS A 3 1.41 8.55 -2.22
C HIS A 3 1.49 7.19 -2.90
N ALA A 4 1.47 7.17 -4.23
CA ALA A 4 1.28 5.97 -5.02
C ALA A 4 2.56 5.59 -5.77
N ASP A 5 2.87 4.28 -5.81
CA ASP A 5 3.85 3.77 -6.76
C ASP A 5 3.36 3.91 -8.22
N ASP A 6 4.24 3.67 -9.18
CA ASP A 6 3.93 3.86 -10.61
C ASP A 6 2.73 3.02 -11.06
N ALA A 7 2.65 1.76 -10.60
CA ALA A 7 1.54 0.87 -10.92
C ALA A 7 0.21 1.35 -10.34
N THR A 8 0.17 1.77 -9.07
CA THR A 8 -1.03 2.35 -8.45
C THR A 8 -1.46 3.61 -9.19
N ARG A 9 -0.51 4.47 -9.57
CA ARG A 9 -0.81 5.69 -10.32
C ARG A 9 -1.43 5.39 -11.67
N GLU A 10 -0.86 4.46 -12.43
CA GLU A 10 -1.38 4.05 -13.72
C GLU A 10 -2.84 3.57 -13.61
N ILE A 11 -3.16 2.84 -12.54
CA ILE A 11 -4.51 2.33 -12.27
C ILE A 11 -5.49 3.44 -11.90
N LEU A 12 -5.07 4.46 -11.15
CA LEU A 12 -5.97 5.45 -10.55
C LEU A 12 -6.03 6.80 -11.28
N GLU A 13 -5.14 7.04 -12.25
CA GLU A 13 -5.00 8.37 -12.88
C GLU A 13 -6.30 8.84 -13.53
N GLN A 14 -6.99 7.96 -14.28
CA GLN A 14 -8.22 8.33 -14.98
C GLN A 14 -9.34 8.69 -13.98
N GLU A 15 -9.50 7.91 -12.92
CA GLU A 15 -10.48 8.10 -11.86
C GLU A 15 -10.19 9.37 -11.06
N ALA A 16 -8.91 9.63 -10.76
CA ALA A 16 -8.50 10.84 -10.07
C ALA A 16 -8.83 12.09 -10.89
N VAL A 17 -8.62 12.06 -12.21
CA VAL A 17 -9.02 13.14 -13.12
C VAL A 17 -10.53 13.29 -13.16
N ALA A 18 -11.28 12.20 -13.36
CA ALA A 18 -12.74 12.22 -13.43
C ALA A 18 -13.39 12.77 -12.15
N ALA A 19 -12.77 12.50 -10.99
CA ALA A 19 -13.22 13.00 -9.70
C ALA A 19 -12.75 14.44 -9.36
N GLY A 20 -11.93 15.08 -10.22
CA GLY A 20 -11.32 16.39 -9.91
C GLY A 20 -10.34 16.34 -8.74
N ALA A 21 -9.70 15.20 -8.53
CA ALA A 21 -8.86 14.87 -7.38
C ALA A 21 -7.41 14.57 -7.76
N SER A 22 -6.96 14.88 -8.98
CA SER A 22 -5.59 14.61 -9.45
C SER A 22 -4.51 15.16 -8.52
N GLN A 23 -4.75 16.29 -7.85
CA GLN A 23 -3.84 16.87 -6.87
C GLN A 23 -3.65 16.02 -5.60
N LEU A 24 -4.54 15.05 -5.35
CA LEU A 24 -4.46 14.12 -4.23
C LEU A 24 -3.74 12.82 -4.59
N LEU A 25 -3.28 12.64 -5.83
CA LEU A 25 -2.51 11.48 -6.28
C LEU A 25 -1.09 11.92 -6.61
N VAL A 26 -0.13 11.62 -5.73
CA VAL A 26 1.28 11.99 -5.88
C VAL A 26 2.15 10.75 -5.96
N ALA A 27 3.36 10.88 -6.51
CA ALA A 27 4.32 9.78 -6.54
C ALA A 27 4.86 9.49 -5.13
N ALA A 28 4.86 8.23 -4.72
CA ALA A 28 5.52 7.79 -3.50
C ALA A 28 7.04 7.89 -3.64
N SER A 29 7.68 8.43 -2.62
CA SER A 29 9.12 8.38 -2.40
C SER A 29 9.53 7.11 -1.65
N GLN A 30 10.85 6.92 -1.51
CA GLN A 30 11.38 5.81 -0.71
C GLN A 30 11.12 5.99 0.80
N GLU A 31 10.96 7.23 1.27
CA GLU A 31 10.71 7.55 2.67
C GLU A 31 9.26 7.22 3.06
N ASP A 32 8.31 7.41 2.14
CA ASP A 32 6.87 7.18 2.35
C ASP A 32 6.55 5.77 2.87
N TRP A 33 7.35 4.77 2.50
CA TRP A 33 7.15 3.39 2.97
C TRP A 33 7.41 3.22 4.47
N ALA A 34 8.23 4.08 5.08
CA ALA A 34 8.61 4.00 6.49
C ALA A 34 7.96 5.09 7.36
N ILE A 35 7.14 5.97 6.78
CA ILE A 35 6.56 7.12 7.48
C ILE A 35 5.21 6.76 8.11
N GLU A 36 5.08 7.05 9.41
CA GLU A 36 3.78 7.15 10.08
C GLU A 36 3.26 8.59 10.00
N TYR A 37 2.30 8.84 9.11
CA TYR A 37 1.89 10.21 8.76
C TYR A 37 1.12 10.97 9.84
N SER A 38 0.29 10.28 10.64
CA SER A 38 -0.64 10.91 11.59
C SER A 38 -1.58 11.95 10.96
N SER A 39 -1.95 11.77 9.69
CA SER A 39 -2.83 12.64 8.90
C SER A 39 -3.70 11.83 7.93
N LEU A 40 -4.47 12.48 7.06
CA LEU A 40 -5.25 11.82 6.00
C LEU A 40 -4.38 11.51 4.76
N ASP A 41 -3.21 10.92 5.02
CA ASP A 41 -2.23 10.51 4.03
C ASP A 41 -2.06 8.99 4.06
N LEU A 42 -1.84 8.40 2.88
CA LEU A 42 -1.66 6.96 2.72
C LEU A 42 -0.66 6.68 1.61
N ALA A 43 0.34 5.85 1.90
CA ALA A 43 1.20 5.26 0.90
C ALA A 43 0.58 3.98 0.35
N VAL A 44 0.52 3.84 -0.97
CA VAL A 44 -0.13 2.71 -1.67
C VAL A 44 0.83 2.13 -2.69
N ARG A 45 0.98 0.81 -2.65
CA ARG A 45 1.87 0.05 -3.53
C ARG A 45 1.15 -1.16 -4.09
N VAL A 46 1.32 -1.45 -5.37
CA VAL A 46 0.93 -2.73 -5.96
C VAL A 46 2.07 -3.74 -5.76
N VAL A 47 1.70 -4.96 -5.37
CA VAL A 47 2.62 -6.08 -5.19
C VAL A 47 2.12 -7.29 -5.96
N ASP A 48 3.05 -8.14 -6.41
CA ASP A 48 2.73 -9.28 -7.27
C ASP A 48 1.90 -10.34 -6.55
N ASP A 49 2.18 -10.58 -5.27
CA ASP A 49 1.53 -11.60 -4.45
C ASP A 49 1.67 -11.33 -2.93
N VAL A 50 1.15 -12.27 -2.13
CA VAL A 50 1.20 -12.20 -0.65
C VAL A 50 2.63 -12.26 -0.11
N ASP A 51 3.58 -12.92 -0.79
CA ASP A 51 4.96 -12.97 -0.33
C ASP A 51 5.62 -11.62 -0.46
N ALA A 52 5.48 -10.98 -1.63
CA ALA A 52 5.94 -9.62 -1.86
C ALA A 52 5.30 -8.63 -0.88
N ALA A 53 4.00 -8.81 -0.55
CA ALA A 53 3.33 -8.02 0.48
C ALA A 53 4.00 -8.20 1.86
N THR A 54 4.24 -9.45 2.29
CA THR A 54 4.90 -9.71 3.58
C THR A 54 6.34 -9.23 3.63
N GLU A 55 7.11 -9.32 2.53
CA GLU A 55 8.46 -8.78 2.47
C GLU A 55 8.46 -7.26 2.64
N HIS A 56 7.54 -6.57 1.96
CA HIS A 56 7.38 -5.12 2.11
C HIS A 56 7.04 -4.75 3.55
N ILE A 57 6.07 -5.42 4.15
CA ILE A 57 5.66 -5.19 5.54
C ILE A 57 6.82 -5.47 6.50
N ARG A 58 7.54 -6.59 6.36
CA ARG A 58 8.70 -6.90 7.22
C ARG A 58 9.82 -5.85 7.13
N ARG A 59 10.00 -5.24 5.95
CA ARG A 59 11.03 -4.21 5.75
C ARG A 59 10.68 -2.90 6.47
N TYR A 60 9.41 -2.50 6.50
CA TYR A 60 9.02 -1.16 6.95
C TYR A 60 8.12 -1.11 8.19
N SER A 61 7.55 -2.22 8.63
CA SER A 61 6.70 -2.25 9.82
C SER A 61 7.50 -1.99 11.10
N THR A 62 6.84 -1.39 12.07
CA THR A 62 7.30 -1.24 13.46
C THR A 62 6.83 -2.40 14.36
N GLY A 63 6.11 -3.38 13.80
CA GLY A 63 5.57 -4.54 14.52
C GLY A 63 4.36 -4.23 15.40
N HIS A 64 3.67 -3.12 15.14
CA HIS A 64 2.52 -2.69 15.95
C HIS A 64 1.24 -3.40 15.52
N THR A 65 0.83 -3.26 14.25
CA THR A 65 -0.37 -3.90 13.71
C THR A 65 -0.30 -4.01 12.20
N GLU A 66 -0.53 -5.23 11.72
CA GLU A 66 -0.60 -5.59 10.31
C GLU A 66 -1.90 -6.34 10.04
N ALA A 67 -2.51 -6.12 8.87
CA ALA A 67 -3.77 -6.74 8.51
C ALA A 67 -3.80 -7.18 7.05
N VAL A 68 -4.54 -8.26 6.79
CA VAL A 68 -4.82 -8.78 5.45
C VAL A 68 -6.32 -8.94 5.26
N LEU A 69 -6.82 -8.58 4.08
CA LEU A 69 -8.19 -8.82 3.66
C LEU A 69 -8.17 -9.78 2.47
N SER A 70 -8.65 -11.00 2.67
CA SER A 70 -8.75 -12.00 1.60
C SER A 70 -9.87 -12.99 1.88
N GLN A 71 -10.52 -13.49 0.83
CA GLN A 71 -11.45 -14.63 0.91
C GLN A 71 -10.72 -15.98 0.82
N ASP A 72 -9.44 -15.98 0.43
CA ASP A 72 -8.61 -17.17 0.34
C ASP A 72 -7.92 -17.44 1.69
N LEU A 73 -8.32 -18.53 2.34
CA LEU A 73 -7.75 -18.95 3.62
C LEU A 73 -6.25 -19.27 3.53
N ALA A 74 -5.74 -19.70 2.37
CA ALA A 74 -4.32 -19.94 2.17
C ALA A 74 -3.53 -18.63 2.24
N VAL A 75 -4.05 -17.55 1.64
CA VAL A 75 -3.47 -16.20 1.72
C VAL A 75 -3.46 -15.70 3.16
N VAL A 76 -4.59 -15.83 3.88
CA VAL A 76 -4.68 -15.40 5.29
C VAL A 76 -3.64 -16.14 6.15
N ARG A 77 -3.56 -17.48 6.04
CA ARG A 77 -2.59 -18.27 6.80
C ARG A 77 -1.16 -17.89 6.47
N ARG A 78 -0.84 -17.73 5.18
CA ARG A 78 0.49 -17.36 4.72
C ARG A 78 0.91 -15.98 5.23
N PHE A 79 0.01 -15.00 5.16
CA PHE A 79 0.23 -13.67 5.73
C PHE A 79 0.46 -13.74 7.25
N THR A 80 -0.43 -14.38 8.01
CA THR A 80 -0.32 -14.41 9.49
C THR A 80 0.91 -15.16 10.02
N ALA A 81 1.48 -16.07 9.24
CA ALA A 81 2.75 -16.73 9.56
C ALA A 81 3.96 -15.95 9.02
N GLY A 82 3.71 -15.02 8.10
CA GLY A 82 4.70 -14.30 7.31
C GLY A 82 4.92 -12.85 7.74
N VAL A 83 4.05 -12.25 8.55
CA VAL A 83 4.30 -10.93 9.15
C VAL A 83 4.83 -11.03 10.57
#